data_AF-A0A8C1T8G3-F1
#
_entry.id   AF-A0A8C1T8G3-F1
#
_cell.length_a   1.000
_cell.length_b   1.000
_cell.length_c   1.000
_cell.angle_alpha   90.00
_cell.angle_beta   90.00
_cell.angle_gamma   90.00
#
_symmetry.space_group_name_H-M   'P 1'
#
loop_
_entity.id
_entity.type
_entity.pdbx_description
1 polymer ?
#
loop_
_entity_poly.entity_id
_entity_poly.type
_entity_poly.pdbx_seq_one_letter_code
_entity_poly.pdbx_strand_id
1 'polypeptide(L)'
;MFILFQVFYLSRVPLVRGSTVCRSLTDGVFFVQVSGIKSLYEAELADARRALDETARERAKLQIDLGKANSDLDEVTRNYKKKDGDLALAQARIKELEAQYNKKEAALNTALSENNSLSAELADLKAQLAKAEDAHAVAKKQLETETLARVDVENRCQSLAEELEFRKSMFEEEVRETRRRREKRTVEVDSGVQQDYQFKLAQALQDLRRQHEEQVQIYKDELQQTFKAKLDNAKVSSDMNDQAVLTAREELQEAHMRIEGLSYQLSALQKQASAAEERIRELEDMLSSDRDKYRRQLDAKEREMAELRECMQQQLNEYQELLDVKLALDMEINAYRKLLEGEEDRLRLSPSPSSRVTVSRTTASSTSSASRSSRAKRKRVELEETSIAVPKVQISQEAEATGSVSIEEIDLEGKSVTLRNNSDKDQSLGSWRLKRQIGDGEEIAYKFSPKFVLKAGQTVNVWSADAGVSHGPPSDLLWKSQSSWGTGEKILTLLVNSGGEEVAKRTVTKSVIEMENGDDEEGDFGDEDLFHQQSDPKIRSRECAVM
;
A
#
# COMPACT_ATOMS: atom_id res chain seq x y z
N MET A 1 49.89 105.12 107.16
CA MET A 1 50.81 105.07 108.32
C MET A 1 50.41 106.21 109.26
N PHE A 2 50.34 105.96 110.57
CA PHE A 2 50.15 107.00 111.60
C PHE A 2 51.38 107.95 111.65
N ILE A 3 51.43 109.10 112.33
CA ILE A 3 50.61 109.65 113.43
C ILE A 3 50.69 111.21 113.45
N LEU A 4 49.80 111.92 114.15
CA LEU A 4 49.98 113.35 114.47
C LEU A 4 50.95 113.53 115.65
N PHE A 5 51.66 114.65 115.74
CA PHE A 5 51.84 115.31 117.05
C PHE A 5 52.00 116.84 116.94
N GLN A 6 51.62 117.52 118.02
CA GLN A 6 51.53 118.97 118.21
C GLN A 6 52.11 119.27 119.61
N VAL A 7 52.70 120.46 119.87
CA VAL A 7 52.82 120.99 121.25
C VAL A 7 53.27 122.47 121.26
N PHE A 8 52.78 123.22 122.24
CA PHE A 8 53.16 124.60 122.60
C PHE A 8 54.18 124.57 123.77
N TYR A 9 55.01 125.61 123.93
CA TYR A 9 55.30 126.33 125.21
C TYR A 9 56.30 127.46 124.89
N LEU A 10 56.16 128.75 125.22
CA LEU A 10 55.88 129.48 126.47
C LEU A 10 57.03 129.52 127.51
N SER A 11 57.74 130.65 127.58
CA SER A 11 58.39 131.20 128.78
C SER A 11 58.72 132.70 128.59
N ARG A 12 58.91 133.44 129.68
CA ARG A 12 58.78 134.92 129.78
C ARG A 12 59.48 135.42 131.07
N VAL A 13 59.61 136.75 131.25
CA VAL A 13 59.91 137.46 132.55
C VAL A 13 61.42 137.46 132.96
N PRO A 14 62.03 138.51 133.56
CA PRO A 14 61.87 139.97 133.38
C PRO A 14 63.19 140.82 133.47
N LEU A 15 62.98 142.15 133.53
CA LEU A 15 63.80 143.27 134.02
C LEU A 15 64.87 143.02 135.13
N VAL A 16 65.91 143.87 135.11
CA VAL A 16 66.42 144.59 136.30
C VAL A 16 66.57 146.09 135.97
N ARG A 17 66.39 146.99 136.96
CA ARG A 17 66.51 148.45 136.83
C ARG A 17 67.02 149.05 138.16
N GLY A 18 68.05 149.91 138.11
CA GLY A 18 68.59 150.68 139.24
C GLY A 18 69.58 151.73 138.73
N SER A 19 69.42 153.03 139.02
CA SER A 19 69.76 153.73 140.28
C SER A 19 71.26 154.05 140.36
N THR A 20 71.74 155.23 139.98
CA THR A 20 71.68 156.54 140.69
C THR A 20 72.38 156.57 142.06
N VAL A 21 73.40 157.43 142.20
CA VAL A 21 73.62 158.37 143.33
C VAL A 21 74.80 159.31 142.99
N CYS A 22 74.78 160.54 143.53
CA CYS A 22 75.86 161.54 143.37
C CYS A 22 76.38 162.00 144.74
N ARG A 23 77.71 162.23 144.85
CA ARG A 23 78.46 163.05 145.86
C ARG A 23 79.95 162.60 145.85
N SER A 24 80.97 163.41 146.15
CA SER A 24 81.11 164.88 146.24
C SER A 24 82.56 165.29 146.56
N LEU A 25 83.01 166.46 146.05
CA LEU A 25 84.29 167.15 146.37
C LEU A 25 85.56 166.39 145.88
N THR A 26 86.72 167.03 145.67
CA THR A 26 87.21 168.37 146.09
C THR A 26 87.67 169.30 144.95
N ASP A 27 87.75 170.60 145.27
CA ASP A 27 88.36 171.70 144.50
C ASP A 27 89.90 171.54 144.36
N GLY A 28 90.68 172.27 143.53
CA GLY A 28 90.43 173.29 142.49
C GLY A 28 91.53 173.18 141.40
N VAL A 29 91.81 174.09 140.45
CA VAL A 29 91.61 175.56 140.32
C VAL A 29 91.50 175.91 138.81
N PHE A 30 91.15 177.17 138.50
CA PHE A 30 91.08 177.83 137.18
C PHE A 30 89.78 177.68 136.37
N PHE A 31 89.42 178.79 135.71
CA PHE A 31 88.07 179.15 135.22
C PHE A 31 88.17 179.61 133.75
N VAL A 32 87.03 179.73 133.04
CA VAL A 32 86.78 180.36 131.71
C VAL A 32 86.22 179.43 130.60
N GLN A 33 86.52 178.13 130.54
CA GLN A 33 86.32 177.35 129.28
C GLN A 33 84.95 176.64 129.09
N VAL A 34 83.99 176.72 130.03
CA VAL A 34 82.86 175.75 130.10
C VAL A 34 81.68 176.04 129.15
N SER A 35 81.44 177.28 128.72
CA SER A 35 80.16 177.64 128.05
C SER A 35 79.94 177.03 126.66
N GLY A 36 80.99 176.64 125.93
CA GLY A 36 80.85 176.12 124.57
C GLY A 36 80.30 174.70 124.48
N ILE A 37 80.55 173.87 125.51
CA ILE A 37 80.33 172.42 125.46
C ILE A 37 78.84 172.06 125.41
N LYS A 38 77.97 172.84 126.08
CA LYS A 38 76.52 172.56 126.11
C LYS A 38 75.88 172.61 124.71
N SER A 39 76.30 173.55 123.86
CA SER A 39 75.69 173.76 122.54
C SER A 39 75.94 172.62 121.56
N LEU A 40 77.01 171.83 121.75
CA LEU A 40 77.35 170.71 120.87
C LEU A 40 76.43 169.52 121.13
N TYR A 41 76.31 169.07 122.39
CA TYR A 41 75.44 167.94 122.76
C TYR A 41 73.95 168.15 122.41
N GLU A 42 73.47 169.39 122.46
CA GLU A 42 72.07 169.72 122.14
C GLU A 42 71.81 169.68 120.61
N ALA A 43 72.83 169.96 119.79
CA ALA A 43 72.80 169.75 118.34
C ALA A 43 72.97 168.26 117.95
N GLU A 44 73.91 167.54 118.57
CA GLU A 44 74.10 166.10 118.37
C GLU A 44 72.82 165.30 118.67
N LEU A 45 72.08 165.66 119.72
CA LEU A 45 70.78 165.07 120.05
C LEU A 45 69.69 165.36 119.00
N ALA A 46 69.76 166.49 118.29
CA ALA A 46 68.82 166.82 117.21
C ALA A 46 69.14 166.03 115.93
N ASP A 47 70.42 165.92 115.58
CA ASP A 47 70.86 165.16 114.41
C ASP A 47 70.71 163.65 114.61
N ALA A 48 70.96 163.12 115.81
CA ALA A 48 70.68 161.73 116.18
C ALA A 48 69.18 161.39 116.08
N ARG A 49 68.28 162.34 116.41
CA ARG A 49 66.84 162.18 116.20
C ARG A 49 66.49 162.18 114.72
N ARG A 50 67.01 163.12 113.92
CA ARG A 50 66.78 163.12 112.46
C ARG A 50 67.27 161.82 111.82
N ALA A 51 68.45 161.31 112.20
CA ALA A 51 68.95 160.03 111.70
C ALA A 51 68.06 158.83 112.09
N LEU A 52 67.45 158.85 113.29
CA LEU A 52 66.49 157.83 113.71
C LEU A 52 65.18 157.93 112.91
N ASP A 53 64.68 159.15 112.64
CA ASP A 53 63.48 159.36 111.81
C ASP A 53 63.74 159.09 110.31
N GLU A 54 64.97 159.31 109.82
CA GLU A 54 65.42 158.96 108.47
C GLU A 54 65.45 157.44 108.31
N THR A 55 66.18 156.74 109.19
CA THR A 55 66.28 155.27 109.17
C THR A 55 64.94 154.59 109.46
N ALA A 56 64.04 155.21 110.24
CA ALA A 56 62.66 154.74 110.40
C ALA A 56 61.84 154.88 109.10
N ARG A 57 61.97 155.99 108.36
CA ARG A 57 61.34 156.18 107.04
C ARG A 57 61.93 155.25 105.98
N GLU A 58 63.25 155.06 105.95
CA GLU A 58 63.91 154.12 105.06
C GLU A 58 63.48 152.68 105.37
N ARG A 59 63.45 152.27 106.64
CA ARG A 59 62.94 150.96 107.07
C ARG A 59 61.48 150.77 106.66
N ALA A 60 60.62 151.76 106.86
CA ALA A 60 59.22 151.69 106.45
C ALA A 60 59.08 151.57 104.92
N LYS A 61 59.86 152.34 104.16
CA LYS A 61 59.91 152.26 102.69
C LYS A 61 60.39 150.88 102.23
N LEU A 62 61.51 150.39 102.75
CA LEU A 62 62.04 149.06 102.44
C LEU A 62 61.05 147.95 102.83
N GLN A 63 60.31 148.09 103.92
CA GLN A 63 59.28 147.14 104.32
C GLN A 63 58.05 147.18 103.39
N ILE A 64 57.68 148.34 102.86
CA ILE A 64 56.65 148.48 101.81
C ILE A 64 57.13 147.89 100.49
N ASP A 65 58.36 148.18 100.06
CA ASP A 65 58.91 147.72 98.79
C ASP A 65 59.23 146.21 98.82
N LEU A 66 59.63 145.65 99.96
CA LEU A 66 59.68 144.19 100.21
C LEU A 66 58.28 143.58 100.25
N GLY A 67 57.28 144.30 100.77
CA GLY A 67 55.87 143.90 100.70
C GLY A 67 55.37 143.77 99.25
N LYS A 68 55.68 144.74 98.39
CA LYS A 68 55.41 144.70 96.94
C LYS A 68 56.17 143.57 96.26
N ALA A 69 57.48 143.47 96.46
CA ALA A 69 58.30 142.42 95.87
C ALA A 69 57.77 141.01 96.23
N ASN A 70 57.27 140.84 97.46
CA ASN A 70 56.60 139.60 97.86
C ASN A 70 55.24 139.41 97.16
N SER A 71 54.38 140.43 97.02
CA SER A 71 53.10 140.28 96.29
C SER A 71 53.32 139.99 94.81
N ASP A 72 54.30 140.63 94.19
CA ASP A 72 54.64 140.48 92.79
C ASP A 72 55.24 139.09 92.53
N LEU A 73 56.10 138.60 93.43
CA LEU A 73 56.60 137.22 93.42
C LEU A 73 55.46 136.21 93.60
N ASP A 74 54.50 136.47 94.48
CA ASP A 74 53.33 135.62 94.69
C ASP A 74 52.44 135.57 93.44
N GLU A 75 52.20 136.71 92.78
CA GLU A 75 51.43 136.80 91.54
C GLU A 75 52.16 136.10 90.37
N VAL A 76 53.46 136.36 90.18
CA VAL A 76 54.27 135.65 89.17
C VAL A 76 54.29 134.15 89.44
N THR A 77 54.38 133.72 90.71
CA THR A 77 54.32 132.30 91.09
C THR A 77 52.96 131.67 90.78
N ARG A 78 51.85 132.39 91.01
CA ARG A 78 50.49 131.94 90.65
C ARG A 78 50.31 131.85 89.14
N ASN A 79 50.77 132.86 88.40
CA ASN A 79 50.71 132.90 86.95
C ASN A 79 51.59 131.82 86.29
N TYR A 80 52.80 131.59 86.81
CA TYR A 80 53.67 130.48 86.40
C TYR A 80 53.01 129.12 86.62
N LYS A 81 52.51 128.84 87.84
CA LYS A 81 51.79 127.58 88.14
C LYS A 81 50.57 127.36 87.26
N LYS A 82 49.83 128.42 86.92
CA LYS A 82 48.72 128.34 85.96
C LYS A 82 49.22 127.98 84.55
N LYS A 83 50.30 128.60 84.08
CA LYS A 83 50.88 128.34 82.76
C LYS A 83 51.53 126.96 82.63
N ASP A 84 52.14 126.47 83.71
CA ASP A 84 52.67 125.11 83.83
C ASP A 84 51.52 124.08 83.75
N GLY A 85 50.40 124.33 84.44
CA GLY A 85 49.17 123.53 84.32
C GLY A 85 48.55 123.57 82.91
N ASP A 86 48.41 124.75 82.31
CA ASP A 86 47.93 124.93 80.92
C ASP A 86 48.81 124.11 79.94
N LEU A 87 50.14 124.17 80.12
CA LEU A 87 51.14 123.48 79.30
C LEU A 87 51.10 121.96 79.49
N ALA A 88 50.95 121.46 80.74
CA ALA A 88 50.80 120.04 81.02
C ALA A 88 49.52 119.46 80.38
N LEU A 89 48.41 120.20 80.41
CA LEU A 89 47.17 119.83 79.72
C LEU A 89 47.35 119.81 78.19
N ALA A 90 48.05 120.80 77.63
CA ALA A 90 48.37 120.83 76.20
C ALA A 90 49.26 119.64 75.77
N GLN A 91 50.29 119.32 76.54
CA GLN A 91 51.15 118.15 76.31
C GLN A 91 50.38 116.82 76.41
N ALA A 92 49.47 116.68 77.39
CA ALA A 92 48.61 115.51 77.48
C ALA A 92 47.67 115.40 76.27
N ARG A 93 47.12 116.52 75.78
CA ARG A 93 46.27 116.54 74.59
C ARG A 93 47.04 116.22 73.30
N ILE A 94 48.30 116.66 73.18
CA ILE A 94 49.18 116.30 72.07
C ILE A 94 49.41 114.78 72.06
N LYS A 95 49.82 114.18 73.18
CA LYS A 95 50.05 112.72 73.28
C LYS A 95 48.81 111.89 72.94
N GLU A 96 47.62 112.34 73.36
CA GLU A 96 46.36 111.69 72.98
C GLU A 96 46.09 111.80 71.47
N LEU A 97 46.35 112.96 70.86
CA LEU A 97 46.20 113.14 69.41
C LEU A 97 47.23 112.36 68.59
N GLU A 98 48.48 112.25 69.07
CA GLU A 98 49.51 111.38 68.49
C GLU A 98 49.10 109.90 68.55
N ALA A 99 48.59 109.44 69.69
CA ALA A 99 48.06 108.08 69.84
C ALA A 99 46.86 107.81 68.92
N GLN A 100 45.95 108.79 68.77
CA GLN A 100 44.82 108.70 67.83
C GLN A 100 45.27 108.72 66.37
N TYR A 101 46.27 109.54 66.01
CA TYR A 101 46.87 109.57 64.67
C TYR A 101 47.51 108.22 64.34
N ASN A 102 48.43 107.73 65.18
CA ASN A 102 49.12 106.46 64.98
C ASN A 102 48.13 105.28 64.84
N LYS A 103 47.05 105.28 65.63
CA LYS A 103 45.96 104.29 65.53
C LYS A 103 45.19 104.38 64.20
N LYS A 104 44.99 105.58 63.67
CA LYS A 104 44.33 105.80 62.36
C LYS A 104 45.23 105.46 61.19
N GLU A 105 46.51 105.79 61.26
CA GLU A 105 47.53 105.44 60.28
C GLU A 105 47.74 103.93 60.20
N ALA A 106 47.84 103.23 61.34
CA ALA A 106 47.88 101.78 61.38
C ALA A 106 46.64 101.14 60.73
N ALA A 107 45.43 101.62 61.07
CA ALA A 107 44.19 101.11 60.49
C ALA A 107 44.07 101.39 58.97
N LEU A 108 44.58 102.54 58.51
CA LEU A 108 44.66 102.87 57.08
C LEU A 108 45.61 101.92 56.34
N ASN A 109 46.79 101.65 56.91
CA ASN A 109 47.77 100.72 56.33
C ASN A 109 47.23 99.29 56.26
N THR A 110 46.49 98.82 57.27
CA THR A 110 45.76 97.54 57.22
C THR A 110 44.72 97.54 56.09
N ALA A 111 43.84 98.54 56.03
CA ALA A 111 42.80 98.62 55.00
C ALA A 111 43.36 98.75 53.57
N LEU A 112 44.51 99.41 53.38
CA LEU A 112 45.23 99.45 52.10
C LEU A 112 45.81 98.09 51.74
N SER A 113 46.36 97.34 52.71
CA SER A 113 46.83 95.97 52.48
C SER A 113 45.70 95.02 52.10
N GLU A 114 44.55 95.11 52.79
CA GLU A 114 43.34 94.33 52.50
C GLU A 114 42.75 94.66 51.12
N ASN A 115 42.70 95.95 50.76
CA ASN A 115 42.26 96.37 49.43
C ASN A 115 43.21 95.86 48.32
N ASN A 116 44.52 95.85 48.57
CA ASN A 116 45.51 95.31 47.64
C ASN A 116 45.37 93.78 47.48
N SER A 117 45.14 93.01 48.55
CA SER A 117 44.90 91.57 48.44
C SER A 117 43.58 91.24 47.75
N LEU A 118 42.49 91.92 48.11
CA LEU A 118 41.19 91.77 47.44
C LEU A 118 41.26 92.17 45.95
N SER A 119 42.04 93.20 45.60
CA SER A 119 42.28 93.57 44.21
C SER A 119 43.07 92.51 43.42
N ALA A 120 43.98 91.79 44.08
CA ALA A 120 44.70 90.67 43.47
C ALA A 120 43.78 89.45 43.30
N GLU A 121 43.03 89.07 44.34
CA GLU A 121 42.02 88.00 44.29
C GLU A 121 40.97 88.26 43.20
N LEU A 122 40.48 89.50 43.06
CA LEU A 122 39.56 89.89 41.99
C LEU A 122 40.19 89.85 40.59
N ALA A 123 41.52 90.02 40.46
CA ALA A 123 42.22 89.84 39.19
C ALA A 123 42.39 88.35 38.85
N ASP A 124 42.78 87.52 39.82
CA ASP A 124 42.90 86.07 39.65
C ASP A 124 41.55 85.41 39.36
N LEU A 125 40.48 85.80 40.06
CA LEU A 125 39.12 85.30 39.79
C LEU A 125 38.63 85.68 38.38
N LYS A 126 38.94 86.89 37.88
CA LYS A 126 38.65 87.29 36.49
C LYS A 126 39.47 86.48 35.49
N ALA A 127 40.74 86.21 35.78
CA ALA A 127 41.60 85.38 34.93
C ALA A 127 41.17 83.90 34.93
N GLN A 128 40.60 83.39 36.04
CA GLN A 128 39.99 82.07 36.12
C GLN A 128 38.65 82.01 35.35
N LEU A 129 37.81 83.04 35.49
CA LEU A 129 36.55 83.16 34.76
C LEU A 129 36.79 83.14 33.24
N ALA A 130 37.67 84.00 32.73
CA ALA A 130 37.99 84.05 31.29
C ALA A 130 38.51 82.70 30.75
N LYS A 131 39.39 82.02 31.50
CA LYS A 131 39.87 80.66 31.15
C LYS A 131 38.74 79.62 31.12
N ALA A 132 37.76 79.74 32.02
CA ALA A 132 36.59 78.85 32.05
C ALA A 132 35.63 79.15 30.90
N GLU A 133 35.44 80.41 30.54
CA GLU A 133 34.65 80.85 29.38
C GLU A 133 35.27 80.38 28.05
N ASP A 134 36.59 80.55 27.87
CA ASP A 134 37.34 80.02 26.74
C ASP A 134 37.25 78.48 26.64
N ALA A 135 37.47 77.77 27.76
CA ALA A 135 37.37 76.31 27.80
C ALA A 135 35.96 75.81 27.48
N HIS A 136 34.92 76.50 27.98
CA HIS A 136 33.52 76.21 27.67
C HIS A 136 33.21 76.47 26.18
N ALA A 137 33.72 77.55 25.59
CA ALA A 137 33.56 77.83 24.17
C ALA A 137 34.22 76.76 23.28
N VAL A 138 35.42 76.29 23.64
CA VAL A 138 36.09 75.17 22.97
C VAL A 138 35.28 73.88 23.11
N ALA A 139 34.85 73.53 24.32
CA ALA A 139 34.07 72.31 24.57
C ALA A 139 32.72 72.32 23.83
N LYS A 140 32.04 73.48 23.78
CA LYS A 140 30.81 73.66 23.00
C LYS A 140 31.04 73.45 21.50
N LYS A 141 32.11 74.02 20.95
CA LYS A 141 32.48 73.83 19.54
C LYS A 141 32.84 72.38 19.23
N GLN A 142 33.53 71.69 20.14
CA GLN A 142 33.82 70.26 20.03
C GLN A 142 32.54 69.41 20.01
N LEU A 143 31.60 69.69 20.91
CA LEU A 143 30.28 69.04 20.92
C LEU A 143 29.49 69.30 19.62
N GLU A 144 29.55 70.50 19.07
CA GLU A 144 28.94 70.83 17.77
C GLU A 144 29.60 70.03 16.61
N THR A 145 30.93 69.88 16.60
CA THR A 145 31.59 69.05 15.57
C THR A 145 31.32 67.56 15.73
N GLU A 146 31.30 67.04 16.95
CA GLU A 146 31.03 65.62 17.22
C GLU A 146 29.57 65.25 16.96
N THR A 147 28.61 66.14 17.27
CA THR A 147 27.19 65.89 16.95
C THR A 147 26.93 65.89 15.45
N LEU A 148 27.58 66.76 14.68
CA LEU A 148 27.57 66.70 13.22
C LEU A 148 28.20 65.40 12.71
N ALA A 149 29.40 65.02 13.19
CA ALA A 149 30.07 63.79 12.79
C ALA A 149 29.25 62.53 13.10
N ARG A 150 28.55 62.51 14.24
CA ARG A 150 27.65 61.42 14.64
C ARG A 150 26.47 61.27 13.66
N VAL A 151 25.80 62.37 13.31
CA VAL A 151 24.71 62.38 12.32
C VAL A 151 25.21 61.95 10.94
N ASP A 152 26.40 62.40 10.55
CA ASP A 152 27.05 62.01 9.29
C ASP A 152 27.37 60.50 9.21
N VAL A 153 27.65 59.85 10.35
CA VAL A 153 27.83 58.39 10.44
C VAL A 153 26.48 57.68 10.51
N GLU A 154 25.50 58.19 11.28
CA GLU A 154 24.13 57.66 11.34
C GLU A 154 23.49 57.60 9.94
N ASN A 155 23.61 58.67 9.15
CA ASN A 155 23.13 58.73 7.76
C ASN A 155 23.82 57.69 6.87
N ARG A 156 25.16 57.55 6.94
CA ARG A 156 25.89 56.53 6.18
C ARG A 156 25.49 55.11 6.57
N CYS A 157 25.25 54.85 7.85
CA CYS A 157 24.75 53.56 8.33
C CYS A 157 23.34 53.25 7.81
N GLN A 158 22.46 54.25 7.71
CA GLN A 158 21.12 54.09 7.11
C GLN A 158 21.23 53.74 5.61
N SER A 159 21.97 54.52 4.81
CA SER A 159 22.14 54.22 3.38
C SER A 159 22.80 52.86 3.12
N LEU A 160 23.76 52.44 3.96
CA LEU A 160 24.36 51.10 3.87
C LEU A 160 23.39 49.98 4.26
N ALA A 161 22.46 50.22 5.19
CA ALA A 161 21.41 49.26 5.53
C ALA A 161 20.38 49.13 4.40
N GLU A 162 19.98 50.24 3.78
CA GLU A 162 19.10 50.27 2.61
C GLU A 162 19.73 49.57 1.40
N GLU A 163 21.00 49.84 1.10
CA GLU A 163 21.77 49.13 0.08
C GLU A 163 21.85 47.61 0.35
N LEU A 164 22.03 47.21 1.61
CA LEU A 164 22.14 45.82 2.02
C LEU A 164 20.79 45.10 1.86
N GLU A 165 19.68 45.74 2.25
CA GLU A 165 18.35 45.17 2.09
C GLU A 165 17.91 45.10 0.62
N PHE A 166 18.24 46.11 -0.18
CA PHE A 166 18.07 46.06 -1.63
C PHE A 166 18.84 44.88 -2.26
N ARG A 167 20.12 44.69 -1.88
CA ARG A 167 20.92 43.55 -2.36
C ARG A 167 20.33 42.20 -1.93
N LYS A 168 19.83 42.05 -0.69
CA LYS A 168 19.10 40.84 -0.28
C LYS A 168 17.89 40.60 -1.17
N SER A 169 17.02 41.60 -1.34
CA SER A 169 15.79 41.47 -2.14
C SER A 169 16.10 41.07 -3.58
N MET A 170 17.17 41.60 -4.18
CA MET A 170 17.64 41.20 -5.51
C MET A 170 18.13 39.74 -5.53
N PHE A 171 18.96 39.32 -4.57
CA PHE A 171 19.41 37.92 -4.49
C PHE A 171 18.26 36.94 -4.20
N GLU A 172 17.26 37.34 -3.43
CA GLU A 172 16.04 36.54 -3.23
C GLU A 172 15.23 36.39 -4.52
N GLU A 173 15.12 37.45 -5.33
CA GLU A 173 14.48 37.38 -6.65
C GLU A 173 15.27 36.48 -7.62
N GLU A 174 16.60 36.60 -7.66
CA GLU A 174 17.46 35.71 -8.46
C GLU A 174 17.34 34.24 -8.01
N VAL A 175 17.30 33.97 -6.70
CA VAL A 175 17.08 32.62 -6.15
C VAL A 175 15.68 32.11 -6.48
N ARG A 176 14.65 32.97 -6.43
CA ARG A 176 13.26 32.63 -6.78
C ARG A 176 13.13 32.32 -8.27
N GLU A 177 13.74 33.13 -9.13
CA GLU A 177 13.70 32.96 -10.58
C GLU A 177 14.54 31.75 -11.03
N THR A 178 15.72 31.52 -10.45
CA THR A 178 16.53 30.33 -10.74
C THR A 178 15.88 29.04 -10.23
N ARG A 179 15.19 29.06 -9.08
CA ARG A 179 14.32 27.96 -8.64
C ARG A 179 13.19 27.71 -9.64
N ARG A 180 12.45 28.75 -10.04
CA ARG A 180 11.38 28.65 -11.05
C ARG A 180 11.87 28.12 -12.41
N ARG A 181 13.07 28.49 -12.85
CA ARG A 181 13.74 27.95 -14.06
C ARG A 181 14.25 26.51 -13.91
N ARG A 182 14.41 26.00 -12.68
CA ARG A 182 14.69 24.57 -12.43
C ARG A 182 13.39 23.79 -12.39
N GLU A 183 12.45 24.20 -11.54
CA GLU A 183 11.10 23.66 -11.40
C GLU A 183 10.40 23.51 -12.75
N LYS A 184 10.37 24.56 -13.59
CA LYS A 184 9.80 24.48 -14.93
C LYS A 184 10.45 23.38 -15.79
N ARG A 185 11.79 23.25 -15.76
CA ARG A 185 12.51 22.21 -16.52
C ARG A 185 12.28 20.81 -15.95
N THR A 186 12.15 20.68 -14.63
CA THR A 186 11.76 19.41 -13.99
C THR A 186 10.36 19.01 -14.45
N VAL A 187 9.38 19.91 -14.39
CA VAL A 187 8.00 19.64 -14.87
C VAL A 187 7.95 19.37 -16.37
N GLU A 188 8.76 20.04 -17.21
CA GLU A 188 8.87 19.76 -18.64
C GLU A 188 9.46 18.36 -18.91
N VAL A 189 10.49 17.94 -18.16
CA VAL A 189 11.07 16.60 -18.25
C VAL A 189 10.10 15.54 -17.74
N ASP A 190 9.52 15.73 -16.55
CA ASP A 190 8.58 14.78 -15.93
C ASP A 190 7.31 14.61 -16.78
N SER A 191 6.77 15.71 -17.35
CA SER A 191 5.65 15.65 -18.29
C SER A 191 6.03 14.95 -19.59
N GLY A 192 7.24 15.17 -20.11
CA GLY A 192 7.73 14.47 -21.31
C GLY A 192 7.86 12.97 -21.05
N VAL A 193 8.51 12.59 -19.95
CA VAL A 193 8.67 11.20 -19.50
C VAL A 193 7.31 10.53 -19.22
N GLN A 194 6.36 11.24 -18.61
CA GLN A 194 5.01 10.73 -18.39
C GLN A 194 4.26 10.49 -19.70
N GLN A 195 4.34 11.41 -20.67
CA GLN A 195 3.74 11.23 -22.00
C GLN A 195 4.39 10.07 -22.74
N ASP A 196 5.72 9.93 -22.67
CA ASP A 196 6.47 8.81 -23.21
C ASP A 196 6.03 7.45 -22.62
N TYR A 197 5.82 7.38 -21.30
CA TYR A 197 5.32 6.17 -20.65
C TYR A 197 3.85 5.89 -21.00
N GLN A 198 2.99 6.91 -21.04
CA GLN A 198 1.59 6.76 -21.44
C GLN A 198 1.48 6.28 -22.90
N PHE A 199 2.28 6.83 -23.81
CA PHE A 199 2.35 6.39 -25.21
C PHE A 199 2.83 4.93 -25.33
N LYS A 200 3.93 4.57 -24.67
CA LYS A 200 4.47 3.20 -24.69
C LYS A 200 3.50 2.18 -24.07
N LEU A 201 2.79 2.56 -23.02
CA LEU A 201 1.76 1.72 -22.41
C LEU A 201 0.53 1.57 -23.32
N ALA A 202 0.05 2.66 -23.92
CA ALA A 202 -1.06 2.62 -24.87
C ALA A 202 -0.73 1.77 -26.10
N GLN A 203 0.50 1.91 -26.64
CA GLN A 203 0.99 1.08 -27.73
C GLN A 203 1.06 -0.40 -27.34
N ALA A 204 1.64 -0.73 -26.18
CA ALA A 204 1.72 -2.11 -25.70
C ALA A 204 0.33 -2.74 -25.48
N LEU A 205 -0.65 -1.97 -24.98
CA LEU A 205 -2.05 -2.41 -24.84
C LEU A 205 -2.75 -2.57 -26.20
N GLN A 206 -2.41 -1.74 -27.19
CA GLN A 206 -2.93 -1.87 -28.55
C GLN A 206 -2.35 -3.08 -29.28
N ASP A 207 -1.04 -3.33 -29.15
CA ASP A 207 -0.40 -4.54 -29.68
C ASP A 207 -0.90 -5.81 -29.00
N LEU A 208 -1.18 -5.79 -27.69
CA LEU A 208 -1.80 -6.92 -26.97
C LEU A 208 -3.22 -7.19 -27.48
N ARG A 209 -4.04 -6.14 -27.68
CA ARG A 209 -5.38 -6.29 -28.29
C ARG A 209 -5.30 -6.88 -29.69
N ARG A 210 -4.43 -6.32 -30.54
CA ARG A 210 -4.19 -6.84 -31.90
C ARG A 210 -3.76 -8.32 -31.88
N GLN A 211 -2.89 -8.72 -30.96
CA GLN A 211 -2.49 -10.14 -30.81
C GLN A 211 -3.66 -11.03 -30.40
N HIS A 212 -4.55 -10.58 -29.52
CA HIS A 212 -5.76 -11.33 -29.16
C HIS A 212 -6.80 -11.37 -30.30
N GLU A 213 -6.97 -10.28 -31.04
CA GLU A 213 -7.81 -10.23 -32.25
C GLU A 213 -7.28 -11.18 -33.34
N GLU A 214 -5.95 -11.20 -33.56
CA GLU A 214 -5.27 -12.15 -34.45
C GLU A 214 -5.45 -13.60 -33.99
N GLN A 215 -5.30 -13.90 -32.69
CA GLN A 215 -5.56 -15.23 -32.12
C GLN A 215 -7.01 -15.68 -32.32
N VAL A 216 -7.98 -14.82 -31.99
CA VAL A 216 -9.42 -15.12 -32.15
C VAL A 216 -9.77 -15.34 -33.62
N GLN A 217 -9.20 -14.56 -34.54
CA GLN A 217 -9.41 -14.76 -35.98
C GLN A 217 -8.78 -16.06 -36.48
N ILE A 218 -7.58 -16.44 -36.01
CA ILE A 218 -6.97 -17.74 -36.31
C ILE A 218 -7.88 -18.89 -35.82
N TYR A 219 -8.29 -18.88 -34.55
CA TYR A 219 -9.19 -19.91 -34.00
C TYR A 219 -10.52 -19.99 -34.78
N LYS A 220 -11.08 -18.86 -35.19
CA LYS A 220 -12.31 -18.80 -36.00
C LYS A 220 -12.11 -19.37 -37.40
N ASP A 221 -10.95 -19.18 -38.02
CA ASP A 221 -10.65 -19.74 -39.34
C ASP A 221 -10.33 -21.24 -39.28
N GLU A 222 -9.63 -21.70 -38.23
CA GLU A 222 -9.45 -23.14 -37.92
C GLU A 222 -10.80 -23.83 -37.63
N LEU A 223 -11.68 -23.19 -36.86
CA LEU A 223 -13.03 -23.66 -36.59
C LEU A 223 -13.84 -23.77 -37.90
N GLN A 224 -13.79 -22.75 -38.75
CA GLN A 224 -14.42 -22.80 -40.07
C GLN A 224 -13.82 -23.88 -40.97
N GLN A 225 -12.50 -24.09 -40.95
CA GLN A 225 -11.83 -25.11 -41.77
C GLN A 225 -12.23 -26.52 -41.31
N THR A 226 -12.29 -26.76 -40.01
CA THR A 226 -12.73 -28.05 -39.44
C THR A 226 -14.23 -28.29 -39.65
N PHE A 227 -15.08 -27.26 -39.60
CA PHE A 227 -16.50 -27.38 -40.01
C PHE A 227 -16.65 -27.68 -41.50
N LYS A 228 -15.91 -27.01 -42.39
CA LYS A 228 -15.90 -27.30 -43.84
C LYS A 228 -15.45 -28.75 -44.10
N ALA A 229 -14.36 -29.20 -43.48
CA ALA A 229 -13.88 -30.58 -43.59
C ALA A 229 -14.90 -31.61 -43.06
N LYS A 230 -15.61 -31.33 -41.96
CA LYS A 230 -16.71 -32.18 -41.46
C LYS A 230 -17.88 -32.24 -42.44
N LEU A 231 -18.30 -31.10 -43.00
CA LEU A 231 -19.37 -31.03 -43.99
C LEU A 231 -19.01 -31.76 -45.28
N ASP A 232 -17.79 -31.61 -45.79
CA ASP A 232 -17.35 -32.25 -47.03
C ASP A 232 -17.14 -33.76 -46.84
N ASN A 233 -16.63 -34.21 -45.69
CA ASN A 233 -16.64 -35.64 -45.32
C ASN A 233 -18.07 -36.20 -45.21
N ALA A 234 -19.02 -35.44 -44.65
CA ALA A 234 -20.42 -35.86 -44.56
C ALA A 234 -21.09 -35.95 -45.94
N LYS A 235 -20.80 -35.02 -46.87
CA LYS A 235 -21.23 -35.12 -48.27
C LYS A 235 -20.66 -36.37 -48.93
N VAL A 236 -19.35 -36.59 -48.87
CA VAL A 236 -18.71 -37.79 -49.44
C VAL A 236 -19.28 -39.07 -48.84
N SER A 237 -19.62 -39.09 -47.54
CA SER A 237 -20.31 -40.23 -46.95
C SER A 237 -21.76 -40.40 -47.43
N SER A 238 -22.47 -39.30 -47.74
CA SER A 238 -23.79 -39.37 -48.39
C SER A 238 -23.66 -39.88 -49.82
N ASP A 239 -22.78 -39.29 -50.62
CA ASP A 239 -22.53 -39.67 -52.02
C ASP A 239 -22.16 -41.17 -52.13
N MET A 240 -21.37 -41.69 -51.18
CA MET A 240 -21.03 -43.12 -51.10
C MET A 240 -22.21 -44.00 -50.69
N ASN A 241 -23.07 -43.53 -49.77
CA ASN A 241 -24.30 -44.24 -49.40
C ASN A 241 -25.32 -44.24 -50.55
N ASP A 242 -25.50 -43.11 -51.24
CA ASP A 242 -26.37 -42.96 -52.40
C ASP A 242 -25.86 -43.83 -53.57
N GLN A 243 -24.54 -43.85 -53.82
CA GLN A 243 -23.94 -44.75 -54.81
C GLN A 243 -24.12 -46.22 -54.44
N ALA A 244 -24.01 -46.60 -53.16
CA ALA A 244 -24.28 -47.96 -52.69
C ALA A 244 -25.77 -48.34 -52.79
N VAL A 245 -26.69 -47.40 -52.60
CA VAL A 245 -28.13 -47.57 -52.82
C VAL A 245 -28.45 -47.69 -54.32
N LEU A 246 -27.74 -46.97 -55.18
CA LEU A 246 -27.84 -47.12 -56.64
C LEU A 246 -27.36 -48.50 -57.09
N THR A 247 -26.16 -48.95 -56.68
CA THR A 247 -25.69 -50.30 -57.05
C THR A 247 -26.57 -51.40 -56.48
N ALA A 248 -27.08 -51.27 -55.25
CA ALA A 248 -28.05 -52.21 -54.69
C ALA A 248 -29.39 -52.24 -55.46
N ARG A 249 -29.83 -51.10 -56.02
CA ARG A 249 -31.00 -51.02 -56.90
C ARG A 249 -30.72 -51.65 -58.28
N GLU A 250 -29.53 -51.48 -58.82
CA GLU A 250 -29.10 -52.11 -60.08
C GLU A 250 -29.00 -53.63 -59.92
N GLU A 251 -28.35 -54.13 -58.85
CA GLU A 251 -28.31 -55.56 -58.51
C GLU A 251 -29.71 -56.16 -58.32
N LEU A 252 -30.62 -55.41 -57.67
CA LEU A 252 -32.02 -55.80 -57.51
C LEU A 252 -32.75 -55.84 -58.85
N GLN A 253 -32.57 -54.86 -59.73
CA GLN A 253 -33.16 -54.84 -61.07
C GLN A 253 -32.63 -56.00 -61.91
N GLU A 254 -31.33 -56.27 -61.90
CA GLU A 254 -30.78 -57.47 -62.54
C GLU A 254 -31.37 -58.76 -61.95
N ALA A 255 -31.52 -58.84 -60.63
CA ALA A 255 -32.12 -60.00 -59.97
C ALA A 255 -33.58 -60.20 -60.39
N HIS A 256 -34.37 -59.13 -60.50
CA HIS A 256 -35.71 -59.15 -61.06
C HIS A 256 -35.71 -59.62 -62.53
N MET A 257 -34.88 -59.03 -63.39
CA MET A 257 -34.76 -59.46 -64.80
C MET A 257 -34.33 -60.93 -64.94
N ARG A 258 -33.42 -61.41 -64.07
CA ARG A 258 -33.01 -62.82 -63.99
C ARG A 258 -34.17 -63.72 -63.52
N ILE A 259 -34.97 -63.29 -62.54
CA ILE A 259 -36.17 -64.02 -62.07
C ILE A 259 -37.25 -64.05 -63.17
N GLU A 260 -37.50 -62.95 -63.87
CA GLU A 260 -38.46 -62.89 -64.98
C GLU A 260 -38.02 -63.78 -66.15
N GLY A 261 -36.74 -63.72 -66.54
CA GLY A 261 -36.17 -64.58 -67.58
C GLY A 261 -36.26 -66.08 -67.23
N LEU A 262 -35.93 -66.45 -65.98
CA LEU A 262 -36.10 -67.82 -65.49
C LEU A 262 -37.57 -68.24 -65.38
N SER A 263 -38.46 -67.32 -65.02
CA SER A 263 -39.92 -67.57 -64.94
C SER A 263 -40.53 -67.77 -66.33
N TYR A 264 -40.05 -67.02 -67.34
CA TYR A 264 -40.42 -67.23 -68.74
C TYR A 264 -39.91 -68.58 -69.25
N GLN A 265 -38.66 -68.96 -68.95
CA GLN A 265 -38.13 -70.28 -69.28
C GLN A 265 -38.91 -71.41 -68.59
N LEU A 266 -39.28 -71.25 -67.31
CA LEU A 266 -40.14 -72.19 -66.59
C LEU A 266 -41.52 -72.29 -67.25
N SER A 267 -42.15 -71.17 -67.61
CA SER A 267 -43.44 -71.15 -68.30
C SER A 267 -43.38 -71.82 -69.67
N ALA A 268 -42.30 -71.60 -70.43
CA ALA A 268 -42.06 -72.24 -71.72
C ALA A 268 -41.84 -73.75 -71.59
N LEU A 269 -41.00 -74.20 -70.64
CA LEU A 269 -40.79 -75.61 -70.34
C LEU A 269 -42.05 -76.29 -69.79
N GLN A 270 -42.85 -75.59 -68.99
CA GLN A 270 -44.11 -76.12 -68.45
C GLN A 270 -45.19 -76.24 -69.54
N LYS A 271 -45.24 -75.32 -70.51
CA LYS A 271 -46.06 -75.47 -71.74
C LYS A 271 -45.57 -76.61 -72.62
N GLN A 272 -44.25 -76.78 -72.75
CA GLN A 272 -43.68 -77.91 -73.50
C GLN A 272 -43.98 -79.25 -72.81
N ALA A 273 -43.95 -79.29 -71.48
CA ALA A 273 -44.34 -80.45 -70.69
C ALA A 273 -45.84 -80.75 -70.81
N SER A 274 -46.73 -79.75 -70.69
CA SER A 274 -48.17 -79.97 -70.85
C SER A 274 -48.53 -80.42 -72.27
N ALA A 275 -47.91 -79.84 -73.30
CA ALA A 275 -48.08 -80.28 -74.68
C ALA A 275 -47.54 -81.71 -74.93
N ALA A 276 -46.45 -82.10 -74.25
CA ALA A 276 -45.94 -83.48 -74.29
C ALA A 276 -46.86 -84.46 -73.55
N GLU A 277 -47.45 -84.07 -72.41
CA GLU A 277 -48.47 -84.87 -71.72
C GLU A 277 -49.75 -85.01 -72.55
N GLU A 278 -50.20 -83.94 -73.21
CA GLU A 278 -51.33 -83.97 -74.14
C GLU A 278 -51.02 -84.91 -75.31
N ARG A 279 -49.82 -84.83 -75.89
CA ARG A 279 -49.35 -85.76 -76.93
C ARG A 279 -49.29 -87.21 -76.46
N ILE A 280 -48.95 -87.45 -75.18
CA ILE A 280 -49.00 -88.80 -74.57
C ILE A 280 -50.46 -89.26 -74.45
N ARG A 281 -51.37 -88.43 -73.92
CA ARG A 281 -52.80 -88.76 -73.81
C ARG A 281 -53.41 -89.05 -75.19
N GLU A 282 -53.13 -88.25 -76.22
CA GLU A 282 -53.54 -88.51 -77.61
C GLU A 282 -53.06 -89.88 -78.13
N LEU A 283 -51.81 -90.26 -77.82
CA LEU A 283 -51.25 -91.55 -78.21
C LEU A 283 -51.84 -92.72 -77.40
N GLU A 284 -52.13 -92.53 -76.12
CA GLU A 284 -52.80 -93.50 -75.26
C GLU A 284 -54.26 -93.70 -75.69
N ASP A 285 -54.98 -92.63 -76.02
CA ASP A 285 -56.34 -92.65 -76.56
C ASP A 285 -56.37 -93.33 -77.94
N MET A 286 -55.45 -92.98 -78.84
CA MET A 286 -55.32 -93.66 -80.15
C MET A 286 -55.04 -95.16 -79.98
N LEU A 287 -54.09 -95.53 -79.11
CA LEU A 287 -53.76 -96.94 -78.79
C LEU A 287 -54.95 -97.67 -78.15
N SER A 288 -55.75 -96.99 -77.31
CA SER A 288 -56.99 -97.56 -76.76
C SER A 288 -58.04 -97.78 -77.85
N SER A 289 -58.19 -96.82 -78.76
CA SER A 289 -59.11 -96.90 -79.90
C SER A 289 -58.73 -98.06 -80.83
N ASP A 290 -57.43 -98.28 -81.07
CA ASP A 290 -56.93 -99.38 -81.89
C ASP A 290 -57.08 -100.73 -81.18
N ARG A 291 -56.78 -100.81 -79.87
CA ARG A 291 -57.09 -102.00 -79.05
C ARG A 291 -58.57 -102.37 -79.12
N ASP A 292 -59.46 -101.39 -79.10
CA ASP A 292 -60.90 -101.60 -79.22
C ASP A 292 -61.35 -101.91 -80.65
N LYS A 293 -60.68 -101.39 -81.69
CA LYS A 293 -60.90 -101.82 -83.09
C LYS A 293 -60.51 -103.29 -83.26
N TYR A 294 -59.33 -103.68 -82.79
CA TYR A 294 -58.86 -105.06 -82.83
C TYR A 294 -59.74 -105.99 -81.97
N ARG A 295 -60.20 -105.57 -80.79
CA ARG A 295 -61.16 -106.35 -79.99
C ARG A 295 -62.45 -106.60 -80.79
N ARG A 296 -63.09 -105.55 -81.33
CA ARG A 296 -64.30 -105.70 -82.17
C ARG A 296 -64.10 -106.60 -83.39
N GLN A 297 -62.92 -106.60 -84.00
CA GLN A 297 -62.57 -107.52 -85.10
C GLN A 297 -62.43 -108.97 -84.60
N LEU A 298 -61.83 -109.17 -83.42
CA LEU A 298 -61.70 -110.48 -82.78
C LEU A 298 -63.08 -111.02 -82.38
N ASP A 299 -63.92 -110.20 -81.72
CA ASP A 299 -65.32 -110.50 -81.38
C ASP A 299 -66.15 -110.86 -82.64
N ALA A 300 -65.82 -110.27 -83.80
CA ALA A 300 -66.47 -110.58 -85.08
C ALA A 300 -66.00 -111.93 -85.64
N LYS A 301 -64.70 -112.24 -85.57
CA LYS A 301 -64.19 -113.56 -85.96
C LYS A 301 -64.61 -114.67 -85.00
N GLU A 302 -64.82 -114.38 -83.72
CA GLU A 302 -65.41 -115.34 -82.78
C GLU A 302 -66.89 -115.60 -83.08
N ARG A 303 -67.66 -114.60 -83.52
CA ARG A 303 -69.03 -114.78 -84.03
C ARG A 303 -69.07 -115.59 -85.32
N GLU A 304 -68.26 -115.24 -86.34
CA GLU A 304 -68.14 -116.05 -87.56
C GLU A 304 -67.77 -117.52 -87.23
N MET A 305 -66.87 -117.74 -86.28
CA MET A 305 -66.48 -119.08 -85.82
C MET A 305 -67.57 -119.80 -84.99
N ALA A 306 -68.47 -119.07 -84.33
CA ALA A 306 -69.62 -119.64 -83.64
C ALA A 306 -70.71 -120.03 -84.67
N GLU A 307 -71.03 -119.15 -85.60
CA GLU A 307 -71.96 -119.39 -86.72
C GLU A 307 -71.51 -120.60 -87.56
N LEU A 308 -70.20 -120.72 -87.86
CA LEU A 308 -69.67 -121.89 -88.59
C LEU A 308 -69.80 -123.20 -87.78
N ARG A 309 -69.62 -123.15 -86.46
CA ARG A 309 -69.79 -124.32 -85.57
C ARG A 309 -71.26 -124.72 -85.46
N GLU A 310 -72.17 -123.74 -85.37
CA GLU A 310 -73.60 -123.99 -85.33
C GLU A 310 -74.09 -124.61 -86.64
N CYS A 311 -73.70 -124.06 -87.79
CA CYS A 311 -73.99 -124.63 -89.11
C CYS A 311 -73.42 -126.06 -89.26
N MET A 312 -72.19 -126.31 -88.79
CA MET A 312 -71.62 -127.66 -88.79
C MET A 312 -72.36 -128.62 -87.83
N GLN A 313 -72.90 -128.12 -86.72
CA GLN A 313 -73.72 -128.91 -85.78
C GLN A 313 -75.11 -129.19 -86.36
N GLN A 314 -75.72 -128.24 -87.07
CA GLN A 314 -76.97 -128.44 -87.82
C GLN A 314 -76.78 -129.56 -88.87
N GLN A 315 -75.72 -129.52 -89.67
CA GLN A 315 -75.38 -130.60 -90.60
C GLN A 315 -75.18 -131.96 -89.91
N LEU A 316 -74.53 -132.00 -88.73
CA LEU A 316 -74.39 -133.25 -87.97
C LEU A 316 -75.73 -133.79 -87.46
N ASN A 317 -76.67 -132.91 -87.10
CA ASN A 317 -78.03 -133.30 -86.72
C ASN A 317 -78.81 -133.82 -87.93
N GLU A 318 -78.75 -133.14 -89.08
CA GLU A 318 -79.36 -133.59 -90.35
C GLU A 318 -78.82 -134.96 -90.78
N TYR A 319 -77.51 -135.21 -90.64
CA TYR A 319 -76.90 -136.52 -90.89
C TYR A 319 -77.38 -137.60 -89.90
N GLN A 320 -77.67 -137.24 -88.65
CA GLN A 320 -78.20 -138.18 -87.65
C GLN A 320 -79.67 -138.51 -87.94
N GLU A 321 -80.51 -137.52 -88.24
CA GLU A 321 -81.91 -137.76 -88.65
C GLU A 321 -81.99 -138.62 -89.91
N LEU A 322 -81.13 -138.37 -90.90
CA LEU A 322 -81.02 -139.20 -92.11
C LEU A 322 -80.54 -140.63 -91.82
N LEU A 323 -79.64 -140.80 -90.83
CA LEU A 323 -79.20 -142.13 -90.38
C LEU A 323 -80.33 -142.89 -89.68
N ASP A 324 -81.13 -142.22 -88.86
CA ASP A 324 -82.26 -142.83 -88.14
C ASP A 324 -83.40 -143.22 -89.10
N VAL A 325 -83.71 -142.37 -90.10
CA VAL A 325 -84.59 -142.73 -91.23
C VAL A 325 -84.04 -143.94 -92.00
N LYS A 326 -82.73 -144.00 -92.25
CA LYS A 326 -82.09 -145.14 -92.92
C LYS A 326 -82.17 -146.42 -92.08
N LEU A 327 -82.05 -146.33 -90.76
CA LEU A 327 -82.19 -147.48 -89.85
C LEU A 327 -83.62 -148.02 -89.82
N ALA A 328 -84.65 -147.16 -89.89
CA ALA A 328 -86.03 -147.59 -90.04
C ALA A 328 -86.24 -148.39 -91.35
N LEU A 329 -85.74 -147.87 -92.48
CA LEU A 329 -85.81 -148.55 -93.78
C LEU A 329 -85.05 -149.89 -93.80
N ASP A 330 -83.88 -149.98 -93.16
CA ASP A 330 -83.14 -151.24 -92.97
C ASP A 330 -83.96 -152.29 -92.18
N MET A 331 -84.75 -151.86 -91.18
CA MET A 331 -85.61 -152.76 -90.41
C MET A 331 -86.78 -153.28 -91.24
N GLU A 332 -87.43 -152.41 -92.03
CA GLU A 332 -88.48 -152.82 -92.98
C GLU A 332 -87.95 -153.81 -94.02
N ILE A 333 -86.80 -153.51 -94.65
CA ILE A 333 -86.17 -154.38 -95.66
C ILE A 333 -85.83 -155.76 -95.09
N ASN A 334 -85.39 -155.85 -93.84
CA ASN A 334 -85.12 -157.14 -93.19
C ASN A 334 -86.39 -157.89 -92.76
N ALA A 335 -87.51 -157.19 -92.51
CA ALA A 335 -88.82 -157.83 -92.34
C ALA A 335 -89.31 -158.45 -93.66
N TYR A 336 -89.14 -157.76 -94.79
CA TYR A 336 -89.48 -158.30 -96.11
C TYR A 336 -88.61 -159.51 -96.51
N ARG A 337 -87.31 -159.52 -96.17
CA ARG A 337 -86.43 -160.69 -96.43
C ARG A 337 -86.91 -161.96 -95.75
N LYS A 338 -87.26 -161.90 -94.46
CA LYS A 338 -87.67 -163.07 -93.67
C LYS A 338 -88.97 -163.75 -94.12
N LEU A 339 -89.75 -163.11 -95.00
CA LEU A 339 -90.94 -163.72 -95.61
C LEU A 339 -90.64 -164.40 -96.97
N LEU A 340 -89.52 -164.06 -97.61
CA LEU A 340 -89.06 -164.62 -98.89
C LEU A 340 -87.97 -165.70 -98.73
N GLU A 341 -87.31 -165.76 -97.56
CA GLU A 341 -86.40 -166.84 -97.13
C GLU A 341 -87.07 -168.23 -97.02
N GLY A 342 -88.35 -168.38 -97.45
CA GLY A 342 -89.12 -169.62 -97.37
C GLY A 342 -89.36 -170.39 -98.69
N GLU A 343 -89.11 -169.81 -99.88
CA GLU A 343 -89.44 -170.50 -101.16
C GLU A 343 -88.27 -170.65 -102.16
N GLU A 344 -87.22 -169.81 -102.08
CA GLU A 344 -86.10 -169.83 -103.06
C GLU A 344 -84.86 -170.61 -102.58
N ASP A 345 -85.04 -171.59 -101.70
CA ASP A 345 -84.03 -172.56 -101.23
C ASP A 345 -83.63 -173.60 -102.34
N ARG A 346 -83.52 -173.12 -103.58
CA ARG A 346 -83.42 -173.93 -104.82
C ARG A 346 -82.30 -173.53 -105.77
N LEU A 347 -81.73 -172.31 -105.69
CA LEU A 347 -80.74 -171.82 -106.65
C LEU A 347 -79.56 -171.10 -105.96
N ARG A 348 -78.35 -171.67 -106.11
CA ARG A 348 -77.08 -171.11 -105.60
C ARG A 348 -76.54 -169.99 -106.51
N LEU A 349 -75.97 -168.93 -105.94
CA LEU A 349 -74.85 -168.10 -106.47
C LEU A 349 -74.31 -167.12 -105.39
N SER A 350 -73.27 -166.31 -105.67
CA SER A 350 -72.39 -165.57 -104.71
C SER A 350 -71.77 -164.30 -105.40
N PRO A 351 -70.77 -163.51 -104.89
CA PRO A 351 -70.17 -163.27 -103.53
C PRO A 351 -69.76 -161.78 -103.15
N SER A 352 -69.40 -161.49 -101.86
CA SER A 352 -68.29 -160.60 -101.31
C SER A 352 -68.04 -159.09 -101.74
N PRO A 353 -67.06 -158.30 -101.18
CA PRO A 353 -66.62 -158.01 -99.76
C PRO A 353 -66.08 -156.55 -99.36
N SER A 354 -66.05 -156.21 -98.05
CA SER A 354 -64.99 -155.53 -97.19
C SER A 354 -64.42 -154.05 -97.27
N SER A 355 -64.12 -153.43 -96.07
CA SER A 355 -62.89 -152.66 -95.61
C SER A 355 -62.89 -151.12 -95.21
N ARG A 356 -62.24 -150.65 -94.06
CA ARG A 356 -61.81 -149.20 -93.73
C ARG A 356 -61.09 -148.79 -92.34
N VAL A 357 -60.48 -147.55 -92.25
CA VAL A 357 -60.19 -146.49 -91.13
C VAL A 357 -58.95 -146.39 -90.10
N THR A 358 -58.37 -145.16 -89.75
CA THR A 358 -58.05 -144.46 -88.37
C THR A 358 -57.11 -143.13 -88.27
N VAL A 359 -56.99 -142.27 -87.14
CA VAL A 359 -56.53 -140.76 -87.00
C VAL A 359 -55.91 -140.16 -85.57
N SER A 360 -55.40 -138.85 -85.35
CA SER A 360 -54.78 -138.18 -84.06
C SER A 360 -54.59 -136.55 -83.84
N ARG A 361 -54.07 -135.91 -82.69
CA ARG A 361 -53.95 -134.40 -82.19
C ARG A 361 -52.90 -134.03 -80.98
N THR A 362 -52.49 -132.90 -80.24
CA THR A 362 -52.40 -131.32 -80.02
C THR A 362 -51.48 -130.87 -78.73
N THR A 363 -51.04 -129.70 -78.05
CA THR A 363 -51.17 -128.15 -77.68
C THR A 363 -49.81 -127.46 -77.06
N ALA A 364 -49.42 -126.33 -76.28
CA ALA A 364 -49.75 -124.99 -75.50
C ALA A 364 -48.39 -124.17 -75.00
N SER A 365 -48.04 -123.04 -74.20
CA SER A 365 -48.38 -121.74 -73.35
C SER A 365 -47.05 -120.84 -72.93
N SER A 366 -46.70 -119.75 -72.09
CA SER A 366 -47.06 -118.50 -71.18
C SER A 366 -45.73 -117.70 -70.59
N THR A 367 -45.42 -116.66 -69.68
CA THR A 367 -45.68 -115.19 -69.09
C THR A 367 -44.47 -114.63 -68.11
N SER A 368 -44.12 -113.47 -67.36
CA SER A 368 -44.29 -111.95 -66.94
C SER A 368 -43.04 -111.35 -66.02
N SER A 369 -42.70 -110.20 -65.27
CA SER A 369 -42.92 -108.69 -64.79
C SER A 369 -41.69 -108.08 -63.87
N ALA A 370 -41.37 -106.90 -63.10
CA ALA A 370 -41.68 -105.43 -62.67
C ALA A 370 -40.58 -104.60 -61.71
N SER A 371 -40.58 -103.23 -61.30
CA SER A 371 -39.55 -102.42 -60.39
C SER A 371 -39.77 -100.87 -59.82
N ARG A 372 -38.94 -100.17 -58.88
CA ARG A 372 -38.82 -98.61 -58.44
C ARG A 372 -38.02 -98.06 -57.07
N SER A 373 -37.47 -96.76 -56.85
CA SER A 373 -37.26 -95.84 -55.53
C SER A 373 -36.04 -94.73 -55.26
N SER A 374 -36.04 -93.66 -54.30
CA SER A 374 -34.87 -92.85 -53.54
C SER A 374 -34.98 -91.31 -52.90
N ARG A 375 -34.16 -90.76 -51.86
CA ARG A 375 -33.95 -89.25 -51.33
C ARG A 375 -33.00 -88.82 -50.03
N ALA A 376 -32.49 -87.52 -49.70
CA ALA A 376 -31.77 -86.95 -48.39
C ALA A 376 -31.23 -85.39 -48.15
N LYS A 377 -30.88 -84.77 -46.91
CA LYS A 377 -29.99 -83.51 -46.42
C LYS A 377 -30.19 -82.90 -44.89
N ARG A 378 -29.65 -81.87 -44.06
CA ARG A 378 -28.67 -80.64 -43.77
C ARG A 378 -28.62 -80.16 -42.17
N LYS A 379 -28.03 -79.14 -41.35
CA LYS A 379 -26.93 -78.00 -41.15
C LYS A 379 -26.73 -77.16 -39.70
N ARG A 380 -25.49 -76.73 -39.18
CA ARG A 380 -24.80 -75.54 -38.34
C ARG A 380 -25.15 -74.70 -36.96
N VAL A 381 -24.19 -74.52 -35.93
CA VAL A 381 -23.56 -73.44 -34.92
C VAL A 381 -24.23 -72.59 -33.69
N GLU A 382 -23.44 -71.95 -32.72
CA GLU A 382 -23.70 -71.27 -31.33
C GLU A 382 -23.04 -69.83 -30.95
N LEU A 383 -22.94 -69.31 -29.64
CA LEU A 383 -22.88 -67.84 -29.12
C LEU A 383 -21.93 -67.37 -27.87
N GLU A 384 -22.14 -66.18 -27.17
CA GLU A 384 -21.28 -65.35 -26.20
C GLU A 384 -22.02 -64.43 -25.10
N GLU A 385 -21.39 -63.73 -24.09
CA GLU A 385 -22.00 -62.80 -23.01
C GLU A 385 -21.12 -61.63 -22.34
N THR A 386 -21.55 -60.86 -21.26
CA THR A 386 -21.23 -59.38 -20.94
C THR A 386 -20.93 -58.90 -19.44
N SER A 387 -20.68 -57.57 -19.12
CA SER A 387 -20.46 -56.96 -17.74
C SER A 387 -20.71 -55.38 -17.53
N ILE A 388 -20.52 -54.76 -16.32
CA ILE A 388 -21.08 -53.43 -15.81
C ILE A 388 -20.08 -52.49 -14.99
N ALA A 389 -20.37 -51.19 -14.70
CA ALA A 389 -19.45 -50.11 -14.16
C ALA A 389 -19.93 -49.17 -12.95
N VAL A 390 -19.12 -48.14 -12.55
CA VAL A 390 -19.19 -47.31 -11.27
C VAL A 390 -18.64 -45.83 -11.46
N PRO A 391 -19.08 -44.77 -10.72
CA PRO A 391 -18.70 -43.33 -10.96
C PRO A 391 -17.36 -42.81 -10.34
N LYS A 392 -17.04 -41.50 -10.55
CA LYS A 392 -15.68 -40.90 -10.42
C LYS A 392 -15.68 -39.44 -9.87
N VAL A 393 -14.59 -38.99 -9.23
CA VAL A 393 -14.40 -37.63 -8.65
C VAL A 393 -13.07 -37.01 -9.13
N GLN A 394 -13.00 -35.68 -9.25
CA GLN A 394 -11.80 -34.94 -9.69
C GLN A 394 -11.31 -33.93 -8.64
N ILE A 395 -9.99 -33.73 -8.57
CA ILE A 395 -9.32 -32.80 -7.64
C ILE A 395 -8.22 -32.06 -8.41
N SER A 396 -8.19 -30.74 -8.29
CA SER A 396 -7.18 -29.84 -8.85
C SER A 396 -6.37 -29.19 -7.72
N GLN A 397 -5.06 -29.03 -7.92
CA GLN A 397 -4.17 -28.37 -6.97
C GLN A 397 -3.18 -27.46 -7.71
N GLU A 398 -2.96 -26.28 -7.14
CA GLU A 398 -2.02 -25.27 -7.64
C GLU A 398 -1.08 -24.89 -6.50
N ALA A 399 0.23 -24.81 -6.77
CA ALA A 399 1.23 -24.46 -5.76
C ALA A 399 2.24 -23.46 -6.32
N GLU A 400 2.47 -22.39 -5.58
CA GLU A 400 3.34 -21.27 -5.90
C GLU A 400 4.34 -21.07 -4.76
N ALA A 401 5.61 -20.83 -5.07
CA ALA A 401 6.63 -20.49 -4.08
C ALA A 401 7.56 -19.40 -4.64
N THR A 402 7.68 -18.30 -3.90
CA THR A 402 8.52 -17.14 -4.25
C THR A 402 9.88 -17.20 -3.55
N GLY A 403 10.00 -17.99 -2.47
CA GLY A 403 11.24 -18.19 -1.72
C GLY A 403 11.65 -19.67 -1.59
N SER A 404 12.68 -19.93 -0.78
CA SER A 404 13.29 -21.26 -0.59
C SER A 404 12.37 -22.34 0.02
N VAL A 405 11.18 -21.99 0.48
CA VAL A 405 10.27 -22.90 1.19
C VAL A 405 8.93 -22.97 0.46
N SER A 406 8.48 -24.18 0.15
CA SER A 406 7.18 -24.48 -0.46
C SER A 406 6.23 -25.14 0.52
N ILE A 407 4.92 -24.97 0.29
CA ILE A 407 3.87 -25.77 0.92
C ILE A 407 3.73 -27.08 0.12
N GLU A 408 4.05 -28.21 0.74
CA GLU A 408 3.86 -29.53 0.12
C GLU A 408 2.39 -29.96 0.16
N GLU A 409 2.09 -31.21 -0.18
CA GLU A 409 0.71 -31.71 -0.27
C GLU A 409 -0.02 -31.55 1.06
N ILE A 410 -1.21 -30.94 0.98
CA ILE A 410 -2.02 -30.59 2.14
C ILE A 410 -2.98 -31.75 2.42
N ASP A 411 -3.07 -32.15 3.68
CA ASP A 411 -4.09 -33.09 4.11
C ASP A 411 -5.50 -32.51 3.90
N LEU A 412 -6.27 -33.21 3.07
CA LEU A 412 -7.67 -32.92 2.74
C LEU A 412 -8.60 -33.19 3.92
N GLU A 413 -8.18 -34.01 4.89
CA GLU A 413 -8.87 -34.24 6.17
C GLU A 413 -8.54 -33.19 7.24
N GLY A 414 -7.66 -32.22 6.92
CA GLY A 414 -7.41 -31.04 7.76
C GLY A 414 -6.62 -31.31 9.04
N LYS A 415 -5.86 -32.41 9.14
CA LYS A 415 -5.06 -32.75 10.33
C LYS A 415 -3.69 -32.07 10.34
N SER A 416 -3.12 -31.76 9.18
CA SER A 416 -1.82 -31.09 9.07
C SER A 416 -1.63 -30.25 7.80
N VAL A 417 -0.57 -29.44 7.83
CA VAL A 417 0.03 -28.77 6.68
C VAL A 417 1.55 -28.97 6.74
N THR A 418 2.15 -29.41 5.63
CA THR A 418 3.59 -29.67 5.53
C THR A 418 4.31 -28.57 4.74
N LEU A 419 5.43 -28.09 5.26
CA LEU A 419 6.35 -27.17 4.59
C LEU A 419 7.69 -27.86 4.30
N ARG A 420 8.33 -27.53 3.19
CA ARG A 420 9.64 -28.05 2.82
C ARG A 420 10.59 -26.93 2.40
N ASN A 421 11.83 -26.99 2.88
CA ASN A 421 12.91 -26.16 2.36
C ASN A 421 13.56 -26.87 1.17
N ASN A 422 13.39 -26.29 -0.03
CA ASN A 422 13.90 -26.82 -1.29
C ASN A 422 15.29 -26.28 -1.65
N SER A 423 15.95 -25.56 -0.74
CA SER A 423 17.28 -24.98 -0.94
C SER A 423 18.37 -25.65 -0.12
N ASP A 424 19.61 -25.52 -0.58
CA ASP A 424 20.82 -26.00 0.10
C ASP A 424 21.24 -25.17 1.33
N LYS A 425 20.34 -24.34 1.87
CA LYS A 425 20.60 -23.41 2.99
C LYS A 425 19.51 -23.47 4.05
N ASP A 426 19.90 -23.42 5.32
CA ASP A 426 18.96 -23.37 6.44
C ASP A 426 18.13 -22.07 6.42
N GLN A 427 16.81 -22.20 6.42
CA GLN A 427 15.87 -21.07 6.38
C GLN A 427 15.29 -20.81 7.78
N SER A 428 15.52 -19.62 8.33
CA SER A 428 14.81 -19.17 9.53
C SER A 428 13.35 -18.85 9.19
N LEU A 429 12.41 -19.42 9.93
CA LEU A 429 10.98 -19.08 9.87
C LEU A 429 10.55 -18.28 11.12
N GLY A 430 11.50 -17.66 11.83
CA GLY A 430 11.25 -16.97 13.08
C GLY A 430 10.17 -15.89 12.95
N SER A 431 9.07 -16.04 13.69
CA SER A 431 7.87 -15.17 13.63
C SER A 431 7.08 -15.16 12.32
N TRP A 432 7.38 -16.05 11.36
CA TRP A 432 6.56 -16.25 10.17
C TRP A 432 5.19 -16.84 10.55
N ARG A 433 4.20 -16.70 9.65
CA ARG A 433 2.84 -17.20 9.83
C ARG A 433 2.47 -18.18 8.72
N LEU A 434 1.94 -19.34 9.10
CA LEU A 434 1.31 -20.28 8.19
C LEU A 434 -0.21 -20.13 8.35
N LYS A 435 -0.87 -19.67 7.30
CA LYS A 435 -2.29 -19.36 7.29
C LYS A 435 -3.08 -20.33 6.42
N ARG A 436 -4.37 -20.52 6.72
CA ARG A 436 -5.32 -21.29 5.90
C ARG A 436 -6.70 -20.64 5.92
N GLN A 437 -7.37 -20.66 4.78
CA GLN A 437 -8.74 -20.19 4.56
C GLN A 437 -9.50 -21.24 3.75
N ILE A 438 -10.80 -21.37 3.97
CA ILE A 438 -11.66 -22.39 3.35
C ILE A 438 -12.89 -21.69 2.79
N GLY A 439 -13.12 -21.83 1.48
CA GLY A 439 -14.04 -20.98 0.73
C GLY A 439 -13.73 -19.51 1.02
N ASP A 440 -14.77 -18.73 1.32
CA ASP A 440 -14.67 -17.33 1.73
C ASP A 440 -14.84 -17.16 3.26
N GLY A 441 -14.56 -18.22 4.03
CA GLY A 441 -14.65 -18.25 5.50
C GLY A 441 -13.48 -17.55 6.22
N GLU A 442 -13.45 -17.64 7.55
CA GLU A 442 -12.41 -17.00 8.38
C GLU A 442 -11.01 -17.59 8.14
N GLU A 443 -9.99 -16.73 8.20
CA GLU A 443 -8.59 -17.08 8.01
C GLU A 443 -7.92 -17.45 9.35
N ILE A 444 -7.49 -18.72 9.49
CA ILE A 444 -6.75 -19.19 10.67
C ILE A 444 -5.23 -19.10 10.42
N ALA A 445 -4.45 -18.65 11.43
CA ALA A 445 -3.00 -18.47 11.29
C ALA A 445 -2.18 -19.05 12.46
N TYR A 446 -1.34 -20.05 12.16
CA TYR A 446 -0.28 -20.53 13.06
C TYR A 446 0.94 -19.62 12.99
N LYS A 447 1.63 -19.39 14.11
CA LYS A 447 2.85 -18.57 14.17
C LYS A 447 4.06 -19.40 14.63
N PHE A 448 5.13 -19.37 13.84
CA PHE A 448 6.38 -20.04 14.18
C PHE A 448 7.11 -19.35 15.33
N SER A 449 7.74 -20.16 16.20
CA SER A 449 8.59 -19.68 17.29
C SER A 449 9.73 -18.80 16.74
N PRO A 450 10.11 -17.67 17.39
CA PRO A 450 11.16 -16.77 16.89
C PRO A 450 12.54 -17.40 16.68
N LYS A 451 12.79 -18.60 17.21
CA LYS A 451 14.05 -19.37 17.04
C LYS A 451 13.92 -20.58 16.10
N PHE A 452 12.79 -20.73 15.38
CA PHE A 452 12.58 -21.87 14.49
C PHE A 452 13.35 -21.72 13.18
N VAL A 453 14.11 -22.76 12.81
CA VAL A 453 14.90 -22.84 11.58
C VAL A 453 14.60 -24.17 10.90
N LEU A 454 14.16 -24.12 9.64
CA LEU A 454 13.94 -25.28 8.79
C LEU A 454 15.21 -25.52 7.96
N LYS A 455 15.91 -26.62 8.23
CA LYS A 455 17.22 -26.88 7.60
C LYS A 455 17.11 -27.13 6.09
N ALA A 456 18.23 -26.99 5.40
CA ALA A 456 18.37 -27.36 4.00
C ALA A 456 17.77 -28.74 3.70
N GLY A 457 16.92 -28.85 2.68
CA GLY A 457 16.27 -30.10 2.27
C GLY A 457 15.26 -30.71 3.25
N GLN A 458 15.00 -30.13 4.43
CA GLN A 458 14.12 -30.72 5.45
C GLN A 458 12.65 -30.25 5.32
N THR A 459 11.76 -31.10 5.83
CA THR A 459 10.32 -30.83 6.01
C THR A 459 9.98 -30.52 7.47
N VAL A 460 8.86 -29.79 7.65
CA VAL A 460 8.17 -29.63 8.94
C VAL A 460 6.67 -29.76 8.74
N ASN A 461 6.05 -30.62 9.54
CA ASN A 461 4.61 -30.76 9.64
C ASN A 461 4.10 -29.84 10.76
N VAL A 462 3.01 -29.13 10.50
CA VAL A 462 2.24 -28.45 11.55
C VAL A 462 0.90 -29.16 11.69
N TRP A 463 0.77 -29.94 12.77
CA TRP A 463 -0.42 -30.72 13.12
C TRP A 463 -1.42 -29.87 13.90
N SER A 464 -2.71 -30.11 13.69
CA SER A 464 -3.78 -29.60 14.56
C SER A 464 -3.90 -30.44 15.84
N ALA A 465 -4.63 -29.95 16.85
CA ALA A 465 -4.77 -30.63 18.13
C ALA A 465 -5.43 -32.02 18.02
N ASP A 466 -6.44 -32.17 17.14
CA ASP A 466 -7.22 -33.40 17.02
C ASP A 466 -6.53 -34.46 16.13
N ALA A 467 -5.38 -34.14 15.55
CA ALA A 467 -4.59 -35.07 14.75
C ALA A 467 -3.98 -36.24 15.56
N GLY A 468 -3.96 -36.14 16.90
CA GLY A 468 -3.45 -37.19 17.80
C GLY A 468 -1.92 -37.34 17.85
N VAL A 469 -1.17 -36.48 17.14
CA VAL A 469 0.30 -36.56 17.04
C VAL A 469 0.98 -35.83 18.20
N SER A 470 2.01 -36.45 18.79
CA SER A 470 2.84 -35.83 19.84
C SER A 470 3.76 -34.76 19.28
N HIS A 471 3.87 -33.61 19.95
CA HIS A 471 4.76 -32.52 19.55
C HIS A 471 6.25 -32.93 19.60
N GLY A 472 6.91 -32.96 18.44
CA GLY A 472 8.32 -33.34 18.27
C GLY A 472 9.10 -32.35 17.39
N PRO A 473 9.44 -31.15 17.90
CA PRO A 473 10.22 -30.17 17.13
C PRO A 473 11.66 -30.69 16.87
N PRO A 474 12.27 -30.37 15.71
CA PRO A 474 11.81 -29.38 14.73
C PRO A 474 10.80 -29.90 13.69
N SER A 475 10.69 -31.23 13.50
CA SER A 475 9.93 -31.80 12.38
C SER A 475 8.41 -31.82 12.59
N ASP A 476 7.91 -31.99 13.82
CA ASP A 476 6.47 -32.09 14.11
C ASP A 476 6.03 -31.04 15.13
N LEU A 477 5.42 -29.97 14.62
CA LEU A 477 4.86 -28.88 15.42
C LEU A 477 3.37 -29.16 15.69
N LEU A 478 2.90 -28.91 16.92
CA LEU A 478 1.51 -29.17 17.31
C LEU A 478 0.79 -27.88 17.70
N TRP A 479 -0.23 -27.49 16.92
CA TRP A 479 -1.03 -26.30 17.16
C TRP A 479 -2.16 -26.58 18.17
N LYS A 480 -1.79 -26.68 19.45
CA LYS A 480 -2.67 -27.04 20.57
C LYS A 480 -3.91 -26.14 20.79
N SER A 481 -4.04 -25.03 20.06
CA SER A 481 -5.16 -24.09 20.17
C SER A 481 -6.11 -24.11 18.96
N GLN A 482 -5.96 -25.07 18.03
CA GLN A 482 -6.91 -25.33 16.96
C GLN A 482 -7.14 -26.83 16.82
N SER A 483 -8.40 -27.26 16.83
CA SER A 483 -8.81 -28.66 16.65
C SER A 483 -8.40 -29.21 15.29
N SER A 484 -8.68 -28.45 14.23
CA SER A 484 -8.42 -28.81 12.83
C SER A 484 -7.87 -27.62 12.04
N TRP A 485 -7.16 -27.91 10.95
CA TRP A 485 -6.91 -26.96 9.86
C TRP A 485 -8.13 -26.76 8.95
N GLY A 486 -9.17 -27.58 9.11
CA GLY A 486 -10.46 -27.49 8.45
C GLY A 486 -10.50 -28.08 7.03
N THR A 487 -11.69 -28.50 6.62
CA THR A 487 -11.95 -29.24 5.37
C THR A 487 -13.00 -28.51 4.53
N GLY A 488 -12.84 -28.46 3.21
CA GLY A 488 -13.82 -27.88 2.29
C GLY A 488 -13.45 -28.06 0.82
N GLU A 489 -14.31 -27.58 -0.07
CA GLU A 489 -14.17 -27.77 -1.52
C GLU A 489 -13.10 -26.89 -2.16
N LYS A 490 -12.89 -25.68 -1.61
CA LYS A 490 -11.87 -24.71 -2.00
C LYS A 490 -11.04 -24.37 -0.76
N ILE A 491 -9.75 -24.69 -0.79
CA ILE A 491 -8.83 -24.48 0.34
C ILE A 491 -7.66 -23.63 -0.16
N LEU A 492 -7.38 -22.52 0.52
CA LEU A 492 -6.22 -21.67 0.29
C LEU A 492 -5.29 -21.75 1.51
N THR A 493 -4.00 -21.96 1.29
CA THR A 493 -2.98 -21.97 2.35
C THR A 493 -1.82 -21.08 1.95
N LEU A 494 -1.38 -20.21 2.88
CA LEU A 494 -0.38 -19.17 2.64
C LEU A 494 0.74 -19.24 3.68
N LEU A 495 1.99 -19.20 3.24
CA LEU A 495 3.14 -18.97 4.10
C LEU A 495 3.55 -17.51 3.97
N VAL A 496 3.49 -16.78 5.09
CA VAL A 496 3.72 -15.33 5.16
C VAL A 496 4.94 -15.06 6.04
N ASN A 497 5.89 -14.29 5.52
CA ASN A 497 7.13 -14.00 6.23
C ASN A 497 6.94 -12.98 7.39
N SER A 498 8.02 -12.68 8.10
CA SER A 498 8.01 -11.73 9.22
C SER A 498 7.73 -10.27 8.82
N GLY A 499 7.92 -9.90 7.55
CA GLY A 499 7.58 -8.59 6.99
C GLY A 499 6.11 -8.47 6.56
N GLY A 500 5.41 -9.61 6.39
CA GLY A 500 4.02 -9.67 5.93
C GLY A 500 3.86 -10.07 4.46
N GLU A 501 4.95 -10.41 3.77
CA GLU A 501 4.93 -10.83 2.36
C GLU A 501 4.58 -12.33 2.24
N GLU A 502 3.75 -12.68 1.26
CA GLU A 502 3.49 -14.06 0.88
C GLU A 502 4.71 -14.65 0.16
N VAL A 503 5.25 -15.75 0.68
CA VAL A 503 6.46 -16.42 0.17
C VAL A 503 6.20 -17.83 -0.38
N ALA A 504 5.06 -18.43 -0.01
CA ALA A 504 4.48 -19.57 -0.71
C ALA A 504 2.95 -19.59 -0.55
N LYS A 505 2.26 -20.14 -1.54
CA LYS A 505 0.80 -20.19 -1.65
C LYS A 505 0.40 -21.53 -2.26
N ARG A 506 -0.67 -22.15 -1.76
CA ARG A 506 -1.22 -23.39 -2.32
C ARG A 506 -2.74 -23.34 -2.30
N THR A 507 -3.34 -23.59 -3.46
CA THR A 507 -4.79 -23.66 -3.68
C THR A 507 -5.16 -25.11 -3.97
N VAL A 508 -6.23 -25.60 -3.36
CA VAL A 508 -6.82 -26.92 -3.65
C VAL A 508 -8.30 -26.73 -3.96
N THR A 509 -8.77 -27.33 -5.03
CA THR A 509 -10.17 -27.33 -5.47
C THR A 509 -10.64 -28.76 -5.75
N LYS A 510 -11.83 -29.12 -5.26
CA LYS A 510 -12.45 -30.43 -5.43
C LYS A 510 -13.76 -30.30 -6.21
N SER A 511 -13.95 -31.12 -7.23
CA SER A 511 -15.19 -31.18 -8.01
C SER A 511 -15.69 -32.61 -8.16
N VAL A 512 -17.00 -32.80 -7.97
CA VAL A 512 -17.69 -34.05 -8.31
C VAL A 512 -18.11 -33.96 -9.77
N ILE A 513 -17.91 -35.03 -10.54
CA ILE A 513 -18.44 -35.14 -11.90
C ILE A 513 -19.68 -36.02 -11.81
N GLU A 514 -20.85 -35.39 -11.80
CA GLU A 514 -22.10 -36.10 -12.03
C GLU A 514 -22.20 -36.40 -13.53
N MET A 515 -22.51 -37.66 -13.87
CA MET A 515 -22.80 -38.06 -15.24
C MET A 515 -24.31 -37.95 -15.43
N GLU A 516 -24.78 -36.74 -15.70
CA GLU A 516 -26.16 -36.53 -16.15
C GLU A 516 -26.38 -37.26 -17.49
N ASN A 517 -27.47 -38.01 -17.57
CA ASN A 517 -27.96 -38.48 -18.87
C ASN A 517 -28.54 -37.25 -19.59
N GLY A 518 -28.18 -37.05 -20.85
CA GLY A 518 -28.77 -35.98 -21.63
C GLY A 518 -30.21 -36.29 -22.01
N ASP A 519 -31.11 -35.38 -21.67
CA ASP A 519 -32.37 -35.14 -22.37
C ASP A 519 -32.33 -33.69 -22.88
N ASP A 520 -32.80 -33.45 -24.10
CA ASP A 520 -32.81 -32.13 -24.75
C ASP A 520 -33.96 -31.25 -24.24
N GLU A 521 -33.78 -29.92 -24.16
CA GLU A 521 -34.82 -28.96 -24.59
C GLU A 521 -34.28 -27.54 -24.89
N GLU A 522 -35.17 -26.65 -25.32
CA GLU A 522 -34.85 -25.48 -26.15
C GLU A 522 -34.36 -24.22 -25.38
N GLY A 523 -33.68 -23.32 -26.11
CA GLY A 523 -32.97 -22.18 -25.53
C GLY A 523 -33.78 -20.90 -25.29
N ASP A 524 -33.14 -19.95 -24.61
CA ASP A 524 -33.56 -18.55 -24.48
C ASP A 524 -32.42 -17.62 -24.96
N PHE A 525 -32.73 -16.35 -25.27
CA PHE A 525 -31.87 -15.47 -26.06
C PHE A 525 -31.80 -14.03 -25.49
N GLY A 526 -30.82 -13.80 -24.62
CA GLY A 526 -30.53 -12.51 -23.95
C GLY A 526 -29.88 -12.76 -22.58
N ASP A 527 -29.05 -11.89 -22.01
CA ASP A 527 -28.62 -10.56 -22.45
C ASP A 527 -27.10 -10.38 -22.20
N GLU A 528 -26.40 -9.51 -22.94
CA GLU A 528 -24.95 -9.30 -22.77
C GLU A 528 -24.64 -8.26 -21.68
N ASP A 529 -24.37 -8.70 -20.44
CA ASP A 529 -23.97 -7.78 -19.36
C ASP A 529 -22.42 -7.63 -19.27
N LEU A 530 -21.88 -6.62 -19.95
CA LEU A 530 -20.44 -6.37 -20.03
C LEU A 530 -19.84 -5.84 -18.71
N PHE A 531 -19.26 -6.73 -17.90
CA PHE A 531 -18.30 -6.31 -16.87
C PHE A 531 -16.87 -6.24 -17.43
N HIS A 532 -16.34 -5.02 -17.44
CA HIS A 532 -14.96 -4.70 -17.83
C HIS A 532 -14.24 -4.02 -16.66
N GLN A 533 -12.91 -4.25 -16.57
CA GLN A 533 -12.00 -3.67 -15.57
C GLN A 533 -12.20 -4.23 -14.13
N GLN A 534 -11.19 -4.21 -13.24
CA GLN A 534 -9.91 -3.47 -13.29
C GLN A 534 -8.81 -4.24 -12.54
N SER A 535 -7.61 -4.36 -13.15
CA SER A 535 -6.42 -4.90 -12.46
C SER A 535 -5.16 -4.19 -12.97
N ASP A 536 -4.74 -3.16 -12.24
CA ASP A 536 -3.57 -2.33 -12.54
C ASP A 536 -2.30 -2.90 -11.86
N PRO A 537 -1.28 -3.36 -12.60
CA PRO A 537 -0.13 -4.05 -12.02
C PRO A 537 0.95 -3.06 -11.57
N LYS A 538 1.24 -2.99 -10.26
CA LYS A 538 2.28 -2.09 -9.74
C LYS A 538 3.41 -2.76 -8.94
N ILE A 539 4.62 -2.45 -9.43
CA ILE A 539 5.91 -2.37 -8.73
C ILE A 539 6.58 -3.72 -8.40
N ARG A 540 7.53 -4.10 -9.26
CA ARG A 540 8.76 -4.80 -8.85
C ARG A 540 9.80 -3.74 -8.48
N SER A 541 10.12 -3.58 -7.20
CA SER A 541 11.28 -2.79 -6.77
C SER A 541 12.57 -3.59 -7.00
N ARG A 542 13.40 -3.16 -7.96
CA ARG A 542 14.81 -3.59 -8.06
C ARG A 542 15.69 -2.41 -7.68
N GLU A 543 16.30 -2.44 -6.51
CA GLU A 543 17.36 -1.51 -6.14
C GLU A 543 18.58 -2.29 -5.68
N CYS A 544 19.63 -2.25 -6.50
CA CYS A 544 20.98 -2.67 -6.15
C CYS A 544 21.92 -2.12 -7.23
N ALA A 545 22.55 -0.98 -6.96
CA ALA A 545 23.54 -0.36 -7.84
C ALA A 545 24.84 -0.18 -7.04
N VAL A 546 25.94 -0.73 -7.54
CA VAL A 546 27.29 -0.47 -7.05
C VAL A 546 28.08 0.20 -8.17
N MET A 547 28.33 1.49 -8.00
CA MET A 547 29.54 2.23 -8.39
C MET A 547 29.71 3.41 -7.42
#